data_AF-J3LJE8-F1
#
_entry.id   AF-J3LJE8-F1
#
_cell.length_a   1.000
_cell.length_b   1.000
_cell.length_c   1.000
_cell.angle_alpha   90.00
_cell.angle_beta   90.00
_cell.angle_gamma   90.00
#
_symmetry.space_group_name_H-M   'P 1'
#
loop_
_entity.id
_entity.type
_entity.pdbx_description
1 polymer ?
#
loop_
_entity_poly.entity_id
_entity_poly.type
_entity_poly.pdbx_seq_one_letter_code
_entity_poly.pdbx_strand_id
1 'polypeptide(L)'
;MAEFLLQVFVPFVGFSKNLSSWRLAMGQNNNITEIKHVQLEYDIFFLLEYQNKESTQKTIERYRTYTKDNIGNKSVQQDIEQVKADAEGLAKKLEALEAYKRKLLGEKLEECSIEELHSLEVKLERSLISIRGRKTRLMEEQVAKLREKEIKLRKDNEDLREKCKNQPAATVAPAPLTEAANPDLNNNDDDDDMDVETELFIGLPGRGRSSGAAADAQAEPHS
;
A
#
# COMPACT_ATOMS: atom_id res chain seq x y z
N MET A 1 -6.71 17.36 -13.21
CA MET A 1 -6.05 18.45 -12.45
C MET A 1 -4.71 18.84 -13.09
N ALA A 2 -3.78 17.92 -13.34
CA ALA A 2 -2.51 18.23 -14.01
C ALA A 2 -2.63 18.64 -15.49
N GLU A 3 -3.57 18.05 -16.24
CA GLU A 3 -3.80 18.43 -17.65
C GLU A 3 -4.47 19.80 -17.81
N PHE A 4 -5.30 20.21 -16.85
CA PHE A 4 -5.93 21.54 -16.85
C PHE A 4 -4.91 22.65 -16.56
N LEU A 5 -3.86 22.34 -15.80
CA LEU A 5 -2.75 23.26 -15.53
C LEU A 5 -1.78 23.37 -16.73
N LEU A 6 -1.58 22.29 -17.50
CA LEU A 6 -0.81 22.40 -18.75
C LEU A 6 -1.57 23.14 -19.86
N GLN A 7 -2.90 23.00 -19.96
CA GLN A 7 -3.67 23.71 -21.00
C GLN A 7 -3.71 25.24 -20.78
N VAL A 8 -3.60 25.71 -19.53
CA VAL A 8 -3.69 27.14 -19.17
C VAL A 8 -2.30 27.81 -19.10
N PHE A 9 -1.23 27.08 -18.78
CA PHE A 9 0.10 27.67 -18.55
C PHE A 9 1.06 27.59 -19.74
N VAL A 10 0.83 26.68 -20.70
CA VAL A 10 1.71 26.51 -21.88
C VAL A 10 1.75 27.75 -22.80
N PRO A 11 0.73 28.62 -22.94
CA PRO A 11 0.87 29.82 -23.76
C PRO A 11 1.81 30.87 -23.15
N PHE A 12 2.06 30.86 -21.84
CA PHE A 12 2.72 31.99 -21.17
C PHE A 12 4.25 31.92 -21.21
N VAL A 13 4.83 30.72 -21.23
CA VAL A 13 6.29 30.54 -21.31
C VAL A 13 6.85 30.92 -22.69
N GLY A 14 6.02 30.93 -23.73
CA GLY A 14 6.39 31.39 -25.08
C GLY A 14 6.21 32.89 -25.32
N PHE A 15 5.57 33.63 -24.40
CA PHE A 15 5.08 34.99 -24.65
C PHE A 15 6.01 36.11 -24.13
N SER A 16 7.30 35.81 -23.97
CA SER A 16 8.27 36.72 -23.37
C SER A 16 8.89 37.74 -24.34
N LYS A 17 8.55 37.75 -25.64
CA LYS A 17 9.39 38.49 -26.62
C LYS A 17 8.75 39.60 -27.45
N ASN A 18 7.48 39.95 -27.29
CA ASN A 18 6.98 41.13 -28.00
C ASN A 18 5.76 41.80 -27.35
N LEU A 19 5.99 42.97 -26.73
CA LEU A 19 4.96 43.83 -26.15
C LEU A 19 3.89 44.26 -27.20
N SER A 20 4.27 44.29 -28.48
CA SER A 20 3.38 44.61 -29.60
C SER A 20 2.40 43.47 -29.92
N SER A 21 2.78 42.21 -29.66
CA SER A 21 1.93 41.04 -29.90
C SER A 21 0.83 40.90 -28.84
N TRP A 22 1.12 41.28 -27.59
CA TRP A 22 0.13 41.36 -26.50
C TRP A 22 -0.94 42.42 -26.77
N ARG A 23 -0.53 43.60 -27.26
CA ARG A 23 -1.41 44.71 -27.61
C ARG A 23 -2.42 44.37 -28.71
N LEU A 24 -2.05 43.45 -29.60
CA LEU A 24 -2.89 42.98 -30.69
C LEU A 24 -3.83 41.84 -30.25
N ALA A 25 -3.41 40.98 -29.31
CA ALA A 25 -4.21 39.87 -28.80
C ALA A 25 -5.29 40.31 -27.78
N MET A 26 -5.06 41.39 -27.04
CA MET A 26 -5.98 41.93 -26.02
C MET A 26 -6.96 42.97 -26.59
N GLY A 27 -7.52 42.71 -27.77
CA GLY A 27 -8.30 43.65 -28.60
C GLY A 27 -9.17 44.67 -27.85
N GLN A 28 -8.90 45.94 -28.12
CA GLN A 28 -9.85 47.08 -28.20
C GLN A 28 -11.14 46.97 -27.34
N ASN A 29 -11.05 46.91 -26.00
CA ASN A 29 -12.08 47.39 -25.04
C ASN A 29 -11.70 47.20 -23.55
N ASN A 30 -10.42 47.06 -23.22
CA ASN A 30 -10.00 46.94 -21.83
C ASN A 30 -9.72 48.33 -21.26
N ASN A 31 -10.33 48.63 -20.10
CA ASN A 31 -10.19 49.91 -19.43
C ASN A 31 -8.69 50.18 -19.21
N ILE A 32 -8.22 51.40 -19.45
CA ILE A 32 -6.80 51.77 -19.33
C ILE A 32 -6.25 51.38 -17.94
N THR A 33 -7.10 51.37 -16.90
CA THR A 33 -6.78 50.87 -15.56
C THR A 33 -6.44 49.38 -15.52
N GLU A 34 -7.13 48.55 -16.28
CA GLU A 34 -6.96 47.10 -16.32
C GLU A 34 -5.68 46.72 -17.07
N ILE A 35 -5.38 47.42 -18.18
CA ILE A 35 -4.10 47.28 -18.89
C ILE A 35 -2.93 47.71 -17.99
N LYS A 36 -3.10 48.82 -17.25
CA LYS A 36 -2.09 49.27 -16.28
C LYS A 36 -1.93 48.29 -15.12
N HIS A 37 -3.02 47.66 -14.66
CA HIS A 37 -2.99 46.68 -13.58
C HIS A 37 -2.22 45.42 -14.00
N VAL A 38 -2.53 44.86 -15.17
CA VAL A 38 -1.82 43.69 -15.73
C VAL A 38 -0.34 44.01 -15.96
N GLN A 39 -0.02 45.20 -16.45
CA GLN A 39 1.38 45.63 -16.61
C GLN A 39 2.10 45.72 -15.26
N LEU A 40 1.45 46.29 -14.25
CA LEU A 40 2.03 46.48 -12.92
C LEU A 40 2.22 45.14 -12.18
N GLU A 41 1.29 44.19 -12.34
CA GLU A 41 1.44 42.82 -11.85
C GLU A 41 2.61 42.09 -12.51
N TYR A 42 2.77 42.22 -13.83
CA TYR A 42 3.89 41.65 -14.56
C TYR A 42 5.23 42.25 -14.11
N ASP A 43 5.29 43.57 -13.94
CA ASP A 43 6.49 44.27 -13.45
C ASP A 43 6.85 43.85 -12.01
N ILE A 44 5.86 43.71 -11.12
CA ILE A 44 6.05 43.20 -9.76
C ILE A 44 6.58 41.77 -9.78
N PHE A 45 5.97 40.88 -10.57
CA PHE A 45 6.39 39.49 -10.69
C PHE A 45 7.84 39.39 -11.19
N PHE A 46 8.18 40.14 -12.24
CA PHE A 46 9.53 40.17 -12.81
C PHE A 46 10.57 40.67 -11.80
N LEU A 47 10.25 41.73 -11.04
CA LEU A 47 11.16 42.26 -10.02
C LEU A 47 11.35 41.29 -8.85
N LEU A 48 10.29 40.63 -8.39
CA LEU A 48 10.38 39.63 -7.32
C LEU A 48 11.23 38.44 -7.76
N GLU A 49 11.04 37.95 -8.98
CA GLU A 49 11.83 36.85 -9.53
C GLU A 49 13.31 37.24 -9.70
N TYR A 50 13.57 38.45 -10.21
CA TYR A 50 14.92 38.98 -10.35
C TYR A 50 15.64 39.14 -9.00
N GLN A 51 14.98 39.73 -8.01
CA GLN A 51 15.53 39.90 -6.65
C GLN A 51 15.74 38.57 -5.94
N ASN A 52 14.83 37.60 -6.12
CA ASN A 52 14.99 36.26 -5.56
C ASN A 52 16.17 35.52 -6.21
N LYS A 53 16.32 35.63 -7.53
CA LYS A 53 17.47 35.06 -8.25
C LYS A 53 18.78 35.69 -7.79
N GLU A 54 18.85 37.02 -7.68
CA GLU A 54 20.06 37.73 -7.24
C GLU A 54 20.41 37.41 -5.78
N SER A 55 19.43 37.39 -4.87
CA SER A 55 19.66 37.07 -3.45
C SER A 55 20.00 35.59 -3.22
N THR A 56 19.35 34.68 -3.95
CA THR A 56 19.67 33.24 -3.93
C THR A 56 21.07 33.01 -4.51
N GLN A 57 21.40 33.65 -5.63
CA GLN A 57 22.72 33.57 -6.24
C GLN A 57 23.81 34.14 -5.32
N LYS A 58 23.61 35.31 -4.71
CA LYS A 58 24.51 35.89 -3.71
C LYS A 58 24.67 34.98 -2.49
N THR A 59 23.60 34.31 -2.07
CA THR A 59 23.65 33.37 -0.95
C THR A 59 24.45 32.12 -1.31
N ILE A 60 24.20 31.52 -2.48
CA ILE A 60 24.99 30.41 -3.02
C ILE A 60 26.47 30.80 -3.16
N GLU A 61 26.74 32.00 -3.65
CA GLU A 61 28.10 32.50 -3.86
C GLU A 61 28.84 32.73 -2.53
N ARG A 62 28.17 33.30 -1.52
CA ARG A 62 28.70 33.37 -0.14
C ARG A 62 29.04 31.99 0.41
N TYR A 63 28.17 31.00 0.23
CA TYR A 63 28.45 29.62 0.66
C TYR A 63 29.63 29.03 -0.12
N ARG A 64 29.69 29.22 -1.45
CA ARG A 64 30.83 28.75 -2.27
C ARG A 64 32.15 29.38 -1.85
N THR A 65 32.17 30.68 -1.56
CA THR A 65 33.36 31.39 -1.07
C THR A 65 33.75 30.90 0.32
N TYR A 66 32.79 30.76 1.24
CA TYR A 66 33.05 30.19 2.57
C TYR A 66 33.61 28.76 2.49
N THR A 67 33.04 27.90 1.63
CA THR A 67 33.58 26.56 1.39
C THR A 67 34.99 26.64 0.79
N LYS A 68 35.23 27.51 -0.20
CA LYS A 68 36.54 27.68 -0.86
C LYS A 68 37.62 28.21 0.09
N ASP A 69 37.27 29.14 0.97
CA ASP A 69 38.16 29.71 1.99
C ASP A 69 38.43 28.69 3.11
N ASN A 70 37.45 27.85 3.44
CA ASN A 70 37.55 26.81 4.46
C ASN A 70 38.13 25.47 3.93
N ILE A 71 38.22 25.26 2.61
CA ILE A 71 38.96 24.14 1.98
C ILE A 71 40.46 24.22 2.30
N GLY A 72 40.99 25.41 2.62
CA GLY A 72 42.35 25.56 3.16
C GLY A 72 42.52 24.96 4.57
N ASN A 73 41.42 24.70 5.27
CA ASN A 73 41.39 24.12 6.59
C ASN A 73 41.42 22.59 6.47
N LYS A 74 42.62 22.00 6.61
CA LYS A 74 42.86 20.56 6.40
C LYS A 74 41.88 19.65 7.16
N SER A 75 41.40 20.07 8.33
CA SER A 75 40.39 19.35 9.11
C SER A 75 39.04 19.25 8.39
N VAL A 76 38.51 20.35 7.86
CA VAL A 76 37.20 20.37 7.20
C VAL A 76 37.23 19.59 5.89
N GLN A 77 38.33 19.69 5.14
CA GLN A 77 38.53 18.90 3.92
C GLN A 77 38.62 17.41 4.22
N GLN A 78 39.36 17.02 5.26
CA GLN A 78 39.46 15.64 5.72
C GLN A 78 38.10 15.10 6.20
N ASP A 79 37.30 15.90 6.90
CA ASP A 79 35.96 15.51 7.35
C ASP A 79 35.00 15.29 6.16
N ILE A 80 35.05 16.15 5.14
CA ILE A 80 34.25 16.00 3.92
C ILE A 80 34.68 14.75 3.13
N GLU A 81 35.98 14.48 3.03
CA GLU A 81 36.50 13.27 2.38
C GLU A 81 36.13 12.00 3.15
N GLN A 82 36.19 12.05 4.48
CA GLN A 82 35.76 10.95 5.35
C GLN A 82 34.26 10.65 5.18
N VAL A 83 33.41 11.67 5.22
CA VAL A 83 31.95 11.49 5.02
C VAL A 83 31.64 10.93 3.62
N LYS A 84 32.39 11.36 2.59
CA LYS A 84 32.24 10.78 1.25
C LYS A 84 32.66 9.31 1.21
N ALA A 85 33.80 8.96 1.80
CA ALA A 85 34.27 7.58 1.88
C ALA A 85 33.28 6.69 2.66
N ASP A 86 32.71 7.21 3.75
CA ASP A 86 31.69 6.52 4.54
C ASP A 86 30.40 6.33 3.75
N ALA A 87 29.95 7.35 3.01
CA ALA A 87 28.78 7.26 2.13
C ALA A 87 28.99 6.22 1.02
N GLU A 88 30.15 6.21 0.37
CA GLU A 88 30.53 5.19 -0.63
C GLU A 88 30.58 3.79 0.00
N GLY A 89 31.11 3.67 1.22
CA GLY A 89 31.15 2.41 1.95
C GLY A 89 29.76 1.88 2.29
N LEU A 90 28.84 2.77 2.69
CA LEU A 90 27.44 2.43 2.94
C LEU A 90 26.71 2.03 1.65
N ALA A 91 26.95 2.74 0.55
CA ALA A 91 26.38 2.40 -0.76
C ALA A 91 26.79 0.99 -1.21
N LYS A 92 28.07 0.64 -1.09
CA LYS A 92 28.57 -0.71 -1.41
C LYS A 92 27.96 -1.80 -0.53
N LYS A 93 27.81 -1.54 0.78
CA LYS A 93 27.14 -2.47 1.70
C LYS A 93 25.68 -2.69 1.33
N LEU A 94 24.99 -1.62 0.96
CA LEU A 94 23.60 -1.67 0.52
C LEU A 94 23.45 -2.49 -0.76
N GLU A 95 24.31 -2.25 -1.76
CA GLU A 95 24.31 -3.02 -3.01
C GLU A 95 24.57 -4.51 -2.76
N ALA A 96 25.53 -4.85 -1.89
CA ALA A 96 25.80 -6.24 -1.51
C ALA A 96 24.60 -6.90 -0.82
N LEU A 97 23.91 -6.19 0.07
CA LEU A 97 22.70 -6.68 0.73
C LEU A 97 21.55 -6.87 -0.25
N GLU A 98 21.35 -5.96 -1.20
CA GLU A 98 20.34 -6.08 -2.23
C GLU A 98 20.62 -7.24 -3.20
N ALA A 99 21.88 -7.45 -3.57
CA ALA A 99 22.30 -8.60 -4.36
C ALA A 99 22.03 -9.91 -3.60
N TYR A 100 22.37 -9.97 -2.31
CA TYR A 100 22.07 -11.13 -1.48
C TYR A 100 20.55 -11.37 -1.32
N LYS A 101 19.75 -10.30 -1.17
CA LYS A 101 18.28 -10.39 -1.15
C LYS A 101 17.75 -11.00 -2.45
N ARG A 102 18.26 -10.56 -3.61
CA ARG A 102 17.90 -11.13 -4.92
C ARG A 102 18.22 -12.62 -4.98
N LYS A 103 19.40 -13.03 -4.52
CA LYS A 103 19.77 -14.45 -4.41
C LYS A 103 18.80 -15.25 -3.52
N LEU A 104 18.39 -14.71 -2.36
CA LEU A 104 17.39 -15.35 -1.49
C LEU A 104 16.01 -15.47 -2.15
N LEU A 105 15.66 -14.58 -3.08
CA LEU A 105 14.44 -14.63 -3.87
C LEU A 105 14.54 -15.55 -5.10
N GLY A 106 15.69 -16.20 -5.30
CA GLY A 106 15.94 -17.06 -6.45
C GLY A 106 16.31 -16.33 -7.73
N GLU A 107 16.66 -15.04 -7.65
CA GLU A 107 17.05 -14.23 -8.79
C GLU A 107 18.58 -14.20 -8.97
N LYS A 108 19.05 -14.10 -10.22
CA LYS A 108 20.48 -13.99 -10.60
C LYS A 108 21.37 -15.07 -9.96
N LEU A 109 20.89 -16.30 -9.94
CA LEU A 109 21.63 -17.45 -9.39
C LEU A 109 22.73 -17.97 -10.33
N GLU A 110 22.77 -17.51 -11.59
CA GLU A 110 23.77 -17.89 -12.59
C GLU A 110 25.21 -17.55 -12.16
N GLU A 111 25.37 -16.55 -11.29
CA GLU A 111 26.65 -16.09 -10.75
C GLU A 111 27.04 -16.82 -9.45
N CYS A 112 26.18 -17.69 -8.90
CA CYS A 112 26.43 -18.39 -7.65
C CYS A 112 27.23 -19.68 -7.88
N SER A 113 28.15 -19.99 -6.95
CA SER A 113 28.77 -21.32 -6.93
C SER A 113 27.81 -22.37 -6.38
N ILE A 114 28.14 -23.66 -6.57
CA ILE A 114 27.34 -24.78 -6.06
C ILE A 114 27.29 -24.75 -4.52
N GLU A 115 28.41 -24.43 -3.87
CA GLU A 115 28.49 -24.32 -2.42
C GLU A 115 27.66 -23.15 -1.88
N GLU A 116 27.68 -22.00 -2.57
CA GLU A 116 26.82 -20.85 -2.22
C GLU A 116 25.35 -21.20 -2.35
N LEU A 117 24.97 -21.88 -3.43
CA LEU A 117 23.59 -22.29 -3.68
C LEU A 117 23.10 -23.29 -2.61
N HIS A 118 23.91 -24.27 -2.26
CA HIS A 118 23.59 -25.22 -1.19
C HIS A 118 23.46 -24.53 0.18
N SER A 119 24.34 -23.56 0.48
CA SER A 119 24.24 -22.74 1.70
C SER A 119 22.95 -21.92 1.75
N LEU A 120 22.53 -21.35 0.62
CA LEU A 120 21.27 -20.63 0.49
C LEU A 120 20.06 -21.55 0.72
N GLU A 121 20.06 -22.72 0.08
CA GLU A 121 19.03 -23.75 0.24
C GLU A 121 18.85 -24.16 1.70
N VAL A 122 19.94 -24.55 2.37
CA VAL A 122 19.91 -24.96 3.78
C VAL A 122 19.40 -23.84 4.70
N LYS A 123 19.78 -22.59 4.44
CA LYS A 123 19.29 -21.43 5.21
C LYS A 123 17.79 -21.21 5.00
N LEU A 124 17.33 -21.28 3.75
CA LEU A 124 15.92 -21.12 3.41
C LEU A 124 15.07 -22.22 4.03
N GLU A 125 15.51 -23.48 3.93
CA GLU A 125 14.81 -24.63 4.51
C GLU A 125 14.66 -24.49 6.03
N ARG A 126 15.75 -24.18 6.74
CA ARG A 126 15.72 -23.93 8.19
C ARG A 126 14.77 -22.80 8.57
N SER A 127 14.81 -21.69 7.81
CA SER A 127 13.91 -20.56 8.05
C SER A 127 12.45 -20.95 7.86
N LEU A 128 12.17 -21.76 6.84
CA LEU A 128 10.82 -22.20 6.50
C LEU A 128 10.25 -23.15 7.55
N ILE A 129 11.06 -24.08 8.05
CA ILE A 129 10.71 -24.95 9.18
C ILE A 129 10.38 -24.09 10.41
N SER A 130 11.20 -23.10 10.74
CA SER A 130 10.97 -22.18 11.87
C SER A 130 9.68 -21.37 11.72
N ILE A 131 9.42 -20.81 10.54
CA ILE A 131 8.20 -20.05 10.25
C ILE A 131 6.97 -20.93 10.37
N ARG A 132 6.99 -22.13 9.77
CA ARG A 132 5.88 -23.09 9.88
C ARG A 132 5.65 -23.50 11.33
N GLY A 133 6.71 -23.85 12.06
CA GLY A 133 6.61 -24.23 13.48
C GLY A 133 5.99 -23.11 14.33
N ARG A 134 6.40 -21.86 14.11
CA ARG A 134 5.79 -20.71 14.79
C ARG A 134 4.32 -20.53 14.42
N LYS A 135 3.97 -20.65 13.13
CA LYS A 135 2.58 -20.55 12.66
C LYS A 135 1.71 -21.63 13.29
N THR A 136 2.16 -22.88 13.28
CA THR A 136 1.46 -24.01 13.90
C THR A 136 1.22 -23.77 15.37
N ARG A 137 2.26 -23.39 16.13
CA ARG A 137 2.13 -23.08 17.55
C ARG A 137 1.09 -21.99 17.83
N LEU A 138 1.09 -20.90 17.06
CA LEU A 138 0.10 -19.83 17.24
C LEU A 138 -1.33 -20.30 16.94
N MET A 139 -1.51 -21.16 15.93
CA MET A 139 -2.81 -21.74 15.61
C MET A 139 -3.28 -22.70 16.71
N GLU A 140 -2.39 -23.52 17.25
CA GLU A 140 -2.68 -24.40 18.40
C GLU A 140 -3.09 -23.60 19.64
N GLU A 141 -2.39 -22.50 19.94
CA GLU A 141 -2.76 -21.59 21.03
C GLU A 141 -4.16 -20.98 20.83
N GLN A 142 -4.50 -20.59 19.60
CA GLN A 142 -5.85 -20.09 19.26
C GLN A 142 -6.93 -21.17 19.43
N VAL A 143 -6.67 -22.39 18.94
CA VAL A 143 -7.58 -23.53 19.09
C VAL A 143 -7.82 -23.85 20.56
N ALA A 144 -6.77 -23.87 21.38
CA ALA A 144 -6.88 -24.11 22.82
C ALA A 144 -7.76 -23.05 23.51
N LYS A 145 -7.53 -21.77 23.19
CA LYS A 145 -8.33 -20.66 23.74
C LYS A 145 -9.80 -20.75 23.35
N LEU A 146 -10.09 -21.13 22.11
CA LEU A 146 -11.46 -21.31 21.64
C LEU A 146 -12.15 -22.49 22.33
N ARG A 147 -11.45 -23.61 22.50
CA ARG A 147 -11.97 -24.77 23.25
C ARG A 147 -12.28 -24.42 24.70
N GLU A 148 -11.43 -23.67 25.37
CA GLU A 148 -11.69 -23.21 26.74
C GLU A 148 -12.95 -22.33 26.80
N LYS A 149 -13.11 -21.42 25.84
CA LYS A 149 -14.30 -20.58 25.71
C LYS A 149 -15.56 -21.41 25.44
N GLU A 150 -15.47 -22.41 24.57
CA GLU A 150 -16.57 -23.33 24.27
C GLU A 150 -17.01 -24.08 25.53
N ILE A 151 -16.08 -24.65 26.28
CA ILE A 151 -16.37 -25.37 27.53
C ILE A 151 -17.06 -24.45 28.53
N LYS A 152 -16.54 -23.22 28.71
CA LYS A 152 -17.13 -22.24 29.62
C LYS A 152 -18.56 -21.88 29.22
N LEU A 153 -18.78 -21.56 27.94
CA LEU A 153 -20.11 -21.19 27.45
C LEU A 153 -21.09 -22.35 27.54
N ARG A 154 -20.65 -23.59 27.28
CA ARG A 154 -21.49 -24.79 27.42
C ARG A 154 -21.96 -24.96 28.87
N LYS A 155 -21.05 -24.79 29.83
CA LYS A 155 -21.38 -24.83 31.26
C LYS A 155 -22.34 -23.72 31.67
N ASP A 156 -22.06 -22.48 31.26
CA ASP A 156 -22.93 -21.34 31.56
C ASP A 156 -24.35 -21.55 30.96
N ASN A 157 -24.45 -22.13 29.76
CA ASN A 157 -25.72 -22.45 29.11
C ASN A 157 -26.50 -23.55 29.86
N GLU A 158 -25.81 -24.60 30.33
CA GLU A 158 -26.39 -25.65 31.17
C GLU A 158 -26.95 -25.09 32.48
N ASP A 159 -26.15 -24.28 33.20
CA ASP A 159 -26.56 -23.60 34.44
C ASP A 159 -27.80 -22.70 34.21
N LEU A 160 -27.87 -21.99 33.09
CA LEU A 160 -29.03 -21.18 32.72
C LEU A 160 -30.26 -22.03 32.42
N ARG A 161 -30.11 -23.13 31.68
CA ARG A 161 -31.21 -24.07 31.40
C ARG A 161 -31.78 -24.66 32.69
N GLU A 162 -30.94 -25.00 33.66
CA GLU A 162 -31.39 -25.47 34.98
C GLU A 162 -32.16 -24.38 35.73
N LYS A 163 -31.65 -23.14 35.75
CA LYS A 163 -32.35 -22.00 36.37
C LYS A 163 -33.71 -21.74 35.74
N CYS A 164 -33.82 -21.84 34.42
CA CYS A 164 -35.11 -21.70 33.71
C CYS A 164 -36.09 -22.82 34.06
N LYS A 165 -35.62 -24.07 34.24
CA LYS A 165 -36.46 -25.19 34.68
C LYS A 165 -36.94 -25.02 36.13
N ASN A 166 -36.13 -24.38 36.98
CA ASN A 166 -36.39 -24.20 38.40
C ASN A 166 -37.14 -22.89 38.73
N GLN A 167 -37.47 -22.06 37.74
CA GLN A 167 -38.41 -20.96 37.94
C GLN A 167 -39.84 -21.50 37.98
N PRO A 168 -40.63 -21.20 39.03
CA PRO A 168 -42.06 -21.51 39.00
C PRO A 168 -42.67 -20.74 37.82
N ALA A 169 -43.55 -21.40 37.06
CA ALA A 169 -44.28 -20.79 35.96
C ALA A 169 -44.99 -19.51 36.43
N ALA A 170 -44.35 -18.36 36.26
CA ALA A 170 -45.01 -17.08 36.37
C ALA A 170 -46.00 -17.04 35.21
N THR A 171 -47.26 -17.17 35.57
CA THR A 171 -48.45 -17.09 34.73
C THR A 171 -48.31 -16.00 33.68
N VAL A 172 -48.03 -16.39 32.44
CA VAL A 172 -48.44 -15.63 31.27
C VAL A 172 -49.43 -16.50 30.54
N ALA A 173 -50.69 -16.03 30.52
CA ALA A 173 -51.84 -16.73 30.01
C ALA A 173 -51.63 -17.20 28.55
N PRO A 174 -52.18 -18.37 28.15
CA PRO A 174 -52.17 -18.79 26.76
C PRO A 174 -53.15 -17.91 25.96
N ALA A 175 -52.64 -17.12 25.02
CA ALA A 175 -53.46 -16.52 23.97
C ALA A 175 -53.90 -17.63 22.99
N PRO A 176 -55.14 -17.62 22.47
CA PRO A 176 -55.70 -18.76 21.74
C PRO A 176 -55.06 -18.90 20.35
N LEU A 177 -54.67 -20.13 20.02
CA LEU A 177 -54.45 -20.55 18.63
C LEU A 177 -55.81 -20.74 17.95
N THR A 178 -56.01 -20.13 16.78
CA THR A 178 -57.00 -20.60 15.81
C THR A 178 -56.28 -21.05 14.53
N GLU A 179 -56.37 -22.38 14.34
CA GLU A 179 -56.43 -23.14 13.08
C GLU A 179 -55.27 -23.03 12.08
N ALA A 180 -54.47 -24.11 11.99
CA ALA A 180 -54.71 -25.13 10.97
C ALA A 180 -53.80 -26.37 11.17
N ALA A 181 -54.44 -27.54 11.26
CA ALA A 181 -54.00 -28.87 10.84
C ALA A 181 -52.56 -29.37 11.14
N ASN A 182 -52.45 -30.35 12.05
CA ASN A 182 -51.50 -31.47 11.95
C ASN A 182 -52.23 -32.61 11.20
N PRO A 183 -51.57 -33.41 10.35
CA PRO A 183 -50.48 -34.33 10.73
C PRO A 183 -49.31 -34.28 9.71
N ASP A 184 -48.08 -34.72 9.92
CA ASP A 184 -47.63 -36.03 10.36
C ASP A 184 -46.09 -35.98 10.48
N LEU A 185 -45.52 -36.98 11.14
CA LEU A 185 -44.09 -37.18 11.39
C LEU A 185 -43.24 -37.19 10.10
N ASN A 186 -42.13 -36.43 10.06
CA ASN A 186 -40.91 -36.95 9.47
C ASN A 186 -39.67 -36.22 10.01
N ASN A 187 -38.82 -36.98 10.72
CA ASN A 187 -37.41 -36.64 10.86
C ASN A 187 -36.84 -36.62 9.44
N ASN A 188 -36.19 -35.54 9.04
CA ASN A 188 -35.08 -35.61 8.10
C ASN A 188 -34.12 -34.49 8.45
N ASP A 189 -32.87 -34.92 8.56
CA ASP A 189 -31.67 -34.12 8.66
C ASP A 189 -31.67 -33.05 7.58
N ASP A 190 -31.47 -31.79 7.97
CA ASP A 190 -30.89 -30.81 7.08
C ASP A 190 -29.80 -30.11 7.88
N ASP A 191 -28.57 -30.57 7.61
CA ASP A 191 -27.33 -29.89 7.91
C ASP A 191 -27.42 -28.45 7.38
N ASP A 192 -27.63 -27.49 8.26
CA ASP A 192 -27.38 -26.08 7.94
C ASP A 192 -25.84 -25.89 7.84
N ASP A 193 -25.31 -26.28 6.69
CA ASP A 193 -23.98 -25.92 6.20
C ASP A 193 -23.94 -24.40 6.01
N MET A 194 -23.66 -23.70 7.11
CA MET A 194 -23.39 -22.27 7.08
C MET A 194 -21.98 -22.10 6.50
N ASP A 195 -21.89 -22.01 5.17
CA ASP A 195 -20.68 -21.63 4.45
C ASP A 195 -20.23 -20.24 4.95
N VAL A 196 -19.28 -20.23 5.89
CA VAL A 196 -18.66 -19.00 6.39
C VAL A 196 -17.50 -18.66 5.45
N GLU A 197 -17.75 -17.76 4.51
CA GLU A 197 -16.69 -17.18 3.67
C GLU A 197 -15.68 -16.46 4.58
N THR A 198 -14.60 -17.16 4.92
CA THR A 198 -13.43 -16.51 5.53
C THR A 198 -12.57 -15.95 4.41
N GLU A 199 -12.45 -14.62 4.34
CA GLU A 199 -11.51 -13.92 3.44
C GLU A 199 -10.04 -14.11 3.88
N LEU A 200 -9.66 -15.32 4.32
CA LEU A 200 -8.31 -15.65 4.74
C LEU A 200 -7.50 -16.12 3.51
N PHE A 201 -6.95 -15.16 2.77
CA PHE A 201 -6.05 -15.43 1.66
C PHE A 201 -4.68 -15.92 2.17
N ILE A 202 -4.45 -17.23 2.12
CA ILE A 202 -3.12 -17.85 2.31
C ILE A 202 -2.62 -18.31 0.93
N GLY A 203 -2.18 -17.38 0.10
CA GLY A 203 -1.63 -17.67 -1.23
C GLY A 203 -1.39 -16.43 -2.07
N LEU A 204 -0.46 -16.52 -3.03
CA LEU A 204 -0.07 -15.45 -3.96
C LEU A 204 -1.27 -14.82 -4.68
N PRO A 205 -1.33 -13.49 -4.86
CA PRO A 205 -2.42 -12.84 -5.55
C PRO A 205 -2.27 -13.02 -7.07
N GLY A 206 -3.31 -13.53 -7.72
CA GLY A 206 -3.52 -13.35 -9.15
C GLY A 206 -3.58 -14.62 -9.99
N ARG A 207 -4.80 -15.09 -10.25
CA ARG A 207 -5.17 -15.62 -11.57
C ARG A 207 -6.68 -15.50 -11.76
N GLY A 208 -7.11 -14.48 -12.50
CA GLY A 208 -8.50 -14.30 -12.86
C GLY A 208 -9.03 -15.53 -13.60
N ARG A 209 -10.08 -16.15 -13.08
CA ARG A 209 -10.90 -17.12 -13.81
C ARG A 209 -11.68 -16.34 -14.87
N SER A 210 -11.28 -16.46 -16.12
CA SER A 210 -12.15 -16.17 -17.26
C SER A 210 -13.22 -17.26 -17.30
N SER A 211 -14.42 -16.96 -16.81
CA SER A 211 -15.61 -17.79 -17.05
C SER A 211 -16.03 -17.62 -18.51
N GLY A 212 -15.60 -18.55 -19.36
CA GLY A 212 -16.14 -18.76 -20.69
C GLY A 212 -16.69 -20.18 -20.76
N ALA A 213 -17.99 -20.33 -20.53
CA ALA A 213 -18.73 -21.56 -20.81
C ALA A 213 -19.94 -21.21 -21.67
N ALA A 214 -19.86 -21.56 -22.95
CA ALA A 214 -20.95 -21.84 -23.89
C ALA A 214 -20.30 -22.68 -25.00
N ALA A 215 -20.40 -24.01 -24.96
CA ALA A 215 -21.49 -24.85 -25.44
C ALA A 215 -21.24 -25.37 -26.88
N ASP A 216 -21.42 -26.69 -27.02
CA ASP A 216 -21.55 -27.52 -28.23
C ASP A 216 -20.37 -27.69 -29.20
N ALA A 217 -19.87 -28.93 -29.32
CA ALA A 217 -20.37 -29.88 -30.33
C ALA A 217 -19.60 -31.22 -30.32
N GLN A 218 -20.35 -32.32 -30.44
CA GLN A 218 -19.99 -33.69 -30.85
C GLN A 218 -18.66 -33.87 -31.62
N ALA A 219 -17.87 -34.89 -31.23
CA ALA A 219 -17.62 -36.10 -32.04
C ALA A 219 -16.59 -37.04 -31.38
N GLU A 220 -17.07 -38.26 -31.06
CA GLU A 220 -16.33 -39.53 -30.93
C GLU A 220 -15.46 -39.81 -32.18
N PRO A 221 -14.35 -40.58 -32.08
CA PRO A 221 -14.50 -42.04 -32.08
C PRO A 221 -13.53 -42.84 -31.19
N HIS A 222 -14.13 -43.80 -30.50
CA HIS A 222 -13.60 -45.11 -30.15
C HIS A 222 -12.78 -45.80 -31.27
N SER A 223 -11.73 -46.51 -30.85
CA SER A 223 -11.44 -47.87 -31.31
C SER A 223 -11.90 -48.88 -30.26
#